data_AF-A0A7C3YKI4-F1
#
_entry.id   AF-A0A7C3YKI4-F1
#
_cell.length_a   1.000
_cell.length_b   1.000
_cell.length_c   1.000
_cell.angle_alpha   90.00
_cell.angle_beta   90.00
_cell.angle_gamma   90.00
#
_symmetry.space_group_name_H-M   'P 1'
#
loop_
_entity.id
_entity.type
_entity.pdbx_description
1 polymer ?
#
loop_
_entity_poly.entity_id
_entity_poly.type
_entity_poly.pdbx_seq_one_letter_code
_entity_poly.pdbx_strand_id
1 'polypeptide(L)'
;MSNVVLYVVGVVIVAFGVVGFVRGWLREMIALAGLVLGWAAVLLGGQLLVLVVDRAYLMVVSTARGLFDSPDPAGILRPLRANPLVDPAHPDPLYAMIFALIVVGVYFAGARSAPGPDGLPAQILGVPVGLMNGYLLAYALLRYAAPVVVGDDLAATARLVGQYVTPVLAVGAVVVAGLALATLRGKGRGIRLGRGARARSRG
;
A
#
# COMPACT_ATOMS: atom_id res chain seq x y z
N MET A 1 19.45 15.49 -13.70
CA MET A 1 18.74 14.22 -13.40
C MET A 1 17.24 14.39 -13.08
N SER A 2 16.75 15.62 -12.84
CA SER A 2 15.34 15.90 -12.52
C SER A 2 14.32 15.47 -13.60
N ASN A 3 14.67 15.58 -14.89
CA ASN A 3 13.73 15.25 -15.97
C ASN A 3 13.42 13.75 -16.04
N VAL A 4 14.41 12.87 -15.83
CA VAL A 4 14.22 11.41 -15.91
C VAL A 4 13.22 10.94 -14.86
N VAL A 5 13.34 11.46 -13.63
CA VAL A 5 12.43 11.10 -12.54
C VAL A 5 11.00 11.56 -12.83
N LEU A 6 10.82 12.77 -13.35
CA LEU A 6 9.51 13.26 -13.76
C LEU A 6 8.91 12.40 -14.87
N TYR A 7 9.71 11.95 -15.85
CA TYR A 7 9.26 11.01 -16.87
C TYR A 7 8.82 9.67 -16.28
N VAL A 8 9.60 9.09 -15.36
CA VAL A 8 9.25 7.83 -14.70
C VAL A 8 7.94 7.97 -13.91
N VAL A 9 7.79 9.04 -13.13
CA VAL A 9 6.54 9.32 -12.40
C VAL A 9 5.37 9.46 -13.36
N GLY A 10 5.51 10.24 -14.43
CA GLY A 10 4.48 10.43 -15.44
C GLY A 10 4.06 9.11 -16.09
N VAL A 11 5.04 8.27 -16.46
CA VAL A 11 4.80 6.94 -17.05
C VAL A 11 4.04 6.03 -16.08
N VAL A 12 4.45 5.98 -14.80
CA VAL A 12 3.76 5.18 -13.78
C VAL A 12 2.32 5.65 -13.61
N ILE A 13 2.08 6.96 -13.52
CA ILE A 13 0.73 7.52 -13.39
C ILE A 13 -0.12 7.12 -14.60
N VAL A 14 0.36 7.38 -15.82
CA VAL A 14 -0.38 7.06 -17.06
C VAL A 14 -0.66 5.57 -17.17
N ALA A 15 0.33 4.72 -16.88
CA ALA A 15 0.18 3.27 -16.91
C ALA A 15 -0.93 2.81 -15.96
N PHE A 16 -0.98 3.36 -14.74
CA PHE A 16 -2.05 3.03 -13.80
C PHE A 16 -3.42 3.61 -14.21
N GLY A 17 -3.47 4.72 -14.94
CA GLY A 17 -4.70 5.18 -15.59
C GLY A 17 -5.24 4.15 -16.58
N VAL A 18 -4.38 3.54 -17.38
CA VAL A 18 -4.75 2.44 -18.30
C VAL A 18 -5.18 1.19 -17.53
N VAL A 19 -4.45 0.81 -16.47
CA VAL A 19 -4.85 -0.31 -15.59
C VAL A 19 -6.24 -0.06 -15.00
N GLY A 20 -6.51 1.17 -14.55
CA GLY A 20 -7.80 1.55 -14.01
C GLY A 20 -8.93 1.48 -15.02
N PHE A 21 -8.68 1.87 -16.27
CA PHE A 21 -9.63 1.67 -17.37
C PHE A 21 -10.00 0.19 -17.54
N VAL A 22 -9.00 -0.69 -17.59
CA VAL A 22 -9.21 -2.13 -17.82
C VAL A 22 -9.88 -2.81 -16.61
N ARG A 23 -9.52 -2.44 -15.39
CA ARG A 23 -10.03 -3.09 -14.16
C ARG A 23 -11.35 -2.51 -13.68
N GLY A 24 -11.69 -1.29 -14.07
CA GLY A 24 -12.87 -0.57 -13.60
C GLY A 24 -12.68 0.07 -12.23
N TRP A 25 -13.52 1.08 -11.95
CA TRP A 25 -13.39 1.92 -10.76
C TRP A 25 -13.48 1.18 -9.43
N LEU A 26 -14.35 0.16 -9.32
CA LEU A 26 -14.57 -0.53 -8.04
C LEU A 26 -13.31 -1.27 -7.56
N ARG A 27 -12.62 -1.97 -8.48
CA ARG A 27 -11.36 -2.67 -8.17
C ARG A 27 -10.24 -1.68 -7.83
N GLU A 28 -10.17 -0.56 -8.53
CA GLU A 28 -9.20 0.49 -8.22
C GLU A 28 -9.49 1.21 -6.90
N MET A 29 -10.75 1.34 -6.48
CA MET A 29 -11.11 1.90 -5.17
C MET A 29 -10.69 0.98 -4.02
N ILE A 30 -10.85 -0.33 -4.19
CA ILE A 30 -10.32 -1.32 -3.24
C ILE A 30 -8.79 -1.21 -3.18
N ALA A 31 -8.15 -1.09 -4.35
CA ALA A 31 -6.71 -0.90 -4.43
C ALA A 31 -6.25 0.39 -3.72
N LEU A 32 -6.96 1.50 -3.95
CA LEU A 32 -6.70 2.79 -3.31
C LEU A 32 -6.79 2.68 -1.79
N ALA A 33 -7.86 2.08 -1.27
CA ALA A 33 -8.02 1.87 0.16
C ALA A 33 -6.87 1.03 0.73
N GLY A 34 -6.48 -0.05 0.06
CA GLY A 34 -5.37 -0.89 0.48
C GLY A 34 -4.01 -0.17 0.41
N LEU A 35 -3.78 0.67 -0.60
CA LEU A 35 -2.58 1.51 -0.72
C LEU A 35 -2.50 2.52 0.43
N VAL A 36 -3.60 3.22 0.73
CA VAL A 36 -3.65 4.19 1.83
C VAL A 36 -3.42 3.51 3.17
N LEU A 37 -4.07 2.37 3.43
CA LEU A 37 -3.90 1.61 4.66
C LEU A 37 -2.49 1.02 4.78
N GLY A 38 -1.96 0.45 3.68
CA GLY A 38 -0.61 -0.08 3.64
C GLY A 38 0.44 0.99 3.90
N TRP A 39 0.26 2.15 3.30
CA TRP A 39 1.15 3.27 3.52
C TRP A 39 1.06 3.80 4.96
N ALA A 40 -0.14 3.96 5.49
CA ALA A 40 -0.34 4.33 6.90
C ALA A 40 0.30 3.31 7.86
N ALA A 41 0.20 2.02 7.56
CA ALA A 41 0.84 0.96 8.34
C ALA A 41 2.38 1.09 8.35
N VAL A 42 3.00 1.39 7.20
CA VAL A 42 4.45 1.66 7.13
C VAL A 42 4.81 2.94 7.90
N LEU A 43 4.01 4.01 7.77
CA LEU A 43 4.24 5.29 8.45
C LEU A 43 4.16 5.18 9.97
N LEU A 44 3.15 4.48 10.49
CA LEU A 44 2.89 4.39 11.93
C LEU A 44 3.64 3.22 12.57
N GLY A 45 3.86 2.13 11.83
CA GLY A 45 4.43 0.88 12.32
C GLY A 45 5.86 0.61 11.86
N GLY A 46 6.49 1.50 11.08
CA GLY A 46 7.81 1.28 10.49
C GLY A 46 8.88 0.91 11.53
N GLN A 47 8.96 1.65 12.63
CA GLN A 47 9.93 1.36 13.70
C GLN A 47 9.70 0.00 14.35
N LEU A 48 8.43 -0.40 14.55
CA LEU A 48 8.09 -1.72 15.05
C LEU A 48 8.51 -2.82 14.06
N LEU A 49 8.33 -2.59 12.75
CA LEU A 49 8.74 -3.51 11.71
C LEU A 49 10.26 -3.73 11.72
N VAL A 50 11.06 -2.67 11.84
CA VAL A 50 12.52 -2.78 11.96
C VAL A 50 12.89 -3.67 13.15
N LEU A 51 12.32 -3.39 14.33
CA LEU A 51 12.57 -4.17 15.54
C LEU A 51 12.18 -5.64 15.39
N VAL A 52 11.04 -5.93 14.77
CA VAL A 52 10.57 -7.30 14.54
C VAL A 52 11.50 -8.04 13.58
N VAL A 53 11.90 -7.40 12.48
CA VAL A 53 12.78 -8.00 11.47
C VAL A 53 14.16 -8.26 12.06
N ASP A 54 14.77 -7.29 12.75
CA ASP A 54 16.08 -7.48 13.37
C ASP A 54 16.03 -8.56 14.45
N ARG A 55 14.96 -8.61 15.25
CA ARG A 55 14.80 -9.66 16.27
C ARG A 55 14.64 -11.04 15.65
N ALA A 56 13.85 -11.17 14.59
CA ALA A 56 13.69 -12.41 13.86
C ALA A 56 15.02 -12.86 13.23
N TYR A 57 15.75 -11.93 12.60
CA TYR A 57 17.08 -12.17 12.06
C TYR A 57 18.06 -12.67 13.13
N LEU A 58 18.11 -11.99 14.28
CA LEU A 58 18.95 -12.40 15.41
C LEU A 58 18.61 -13.82 15.88
N MET A 59 17.32 -14.16 16.02
CA MET A 59 16.89 -15.51 16.41
C MET A 59 17.34 -16.56 15.40
N VAL A 60 17.09 -16.32 14.11
CA VAL A 60 17.41 -17.28 13.03
C VAL A 60 18.92 -17.48 12.92
N VAL A 61 19.69 -16.40 12.81
CA VAL A 61 21.14 -16.48 12.60
C VAL A 61 21.87 -17.00 13.84
N SER A 62 21.45 -16.61 15.03
CA SER A 62 22.07 -17.15 16.25
C SER A 62 21.78 -18.64 16.42
N THR A 63 20.55 -19.09 16.16
CA THR A 63 20.20 -20.52 16.16
C THR A 63 21.03 -21.29 15.13
N ALA A 64 21.17 -20.76 13.92
CA ALA A 64 21.99 -21.37 12.86
C ALA A 64 23.49 -21.41 13.20
N ARG A 65 23.98 -20.52 14.06
CA ARG A 65 25.37 -20.50 14.55
C ARG A 65 25.59 -21.35 15.82
N GLY A 66 24.60 -22.17 16.21
CA GLY A 66 24.72 -23.01 17.39
C GLY A 66 24.71 -22.23 18.70
N LEU A 67 23.91 -21.16 18.80
CA LEU A 67 23.79 -20.35 20.02
C LEU A 67 23.55 -21.21 21.28
N PHE A 68 22.74 -22.25 21.16
CA PHE A 68 22.36 -23.12 22.27
C PHE A 68 23.44 -24.14 22.64
N ASP A 69 24.39 -24.42 21.74
CA ASP A 69 25.47 -25.37 21.93
C ASP A 69 26.81 -24.68 22.25
N SER A 70 26.87 -23.35 22.13
CA SER A 70 28.08 -22.57 22.35
C SER A 70 28.38 -22.39 23.85
N PRO A 71 29.63 -22.64 24.29
CA PRO A 71 30.06 -22.32 25.66
C PRO A 71 30.13 -20.81 25.93
N ASP A 72 30.17 -19.98 24.87
CA ASP A 72 30.06 -18.52 24.95
C ASP A 72 28.97 -18.00 24.00
N PRO A 73 27.69 -17.96 24.46
CA PRO A 73 26.60 -17.38 23.68
C PRO A 73 26.77 -15.87 23.43
N ALA A 74 27.46 -15.15 24.33
CA ALA A 74 27.67 -13.72 24.21
C ALA A 74 28.61 -13.38 23.05
N GLY A 75 29.60 -14.23 22.80
CA GLY A 75 30.50 -14.13 21.64
C GLY A 75 29.77 -14.18 20.30
N ILE A 76 28.65 -14.91 20.20
CA ILE A 76 27.81 -14.97 19.00
C ILE A 76 26.86 -13.76 18.93
N LEU A 77 26.23 -13.38 20.04
CA LEU A 77 25.21 -12.33 20.06
C LEU A 77 25.76 -10.91 19.91
N ARG A 78 26.91 -10.59 20.52
CA ARG A 78 27.51 -9.25 20.46
C ARG A 78 27.75 -8.76 19.02
N PRO A 79 28.45 -9.51 18.14
CA PRO A 79 28.71 -9.03 16.78
C PRO A 79 27.44 -8.92 15.94
N LEU A 80 26.44 -9.79 16.17
CA LEU A 80 25.16 -9.73 15.47
C LEU A 80 24.32 -8.52 15.92
N ARG A 81 24.37 -8.12 17.19
CA ARG A 81 23.71 -6.90 17.68
C ARG A 81 24.42 -5.63 17.21
N ALA A 82 25.74 -5.69 17.05
CA ALA A 82 26.52 -4.57 16.52
C ALA A 82 26.29 -4.33 15.02
N ASN A 83 25.81 -5.35 14.29
CA ASN A 83 25.52 -5.28 12.86
C ASN A 83 24.08 -5.79 12.62
N PRO A 84 23.05 -4.96 12.92
CA PRO A 84 21.67 -5.33 12.64
C PRO A 84 21.46 -5.58 11.15
N LEU A 85 20.43 -6.37 10.81
CA LEU A 85 20.13 -6.66 9.40
C LEU A 85 19.65 -5.40 8.69
N VAL A 86 18.86 -4.60 9.40
CA VAL A 86 18.32 -3.34 8.92
C VAL A 86 19.09 -2.20 9.58
N ASP A 87 19.63 -1.29 8.78
CA ASP A 87 20.25 -0.09 9.32
C ASP A 87 19.17 0.81 9.95
N PRO A 88 19.19 1.06 11.28
CA PRO A 88 18.21 1.91 11.93
C PRO A 88 18.26 3.36 11.44
N ALA A 89 19.40 3.81 10.89
CA ALA A 89 19.55 5.14 10.32
C ALA A 89 18.89 5.25 8.94
N HIS A 90 18.80 4.15 8.19
CA HIS A 90 18.26 4.11 6.82
C HIS A 90 17.29 2.94 6.62
N PRO A 91 16.14 2.91 7.32
CA PRO A 91 15.16 1.81 7.20
C PRO A 91 14.33 1.86 5.91
N ASP A 92 14.53 2.86 5.05
CA ASP A 92 13.76 3.10 3.82
C ASP A 92 13.69 1.89 2.87
N PRO A 93 14.76 1.11 2.63
CA PRO A 93 14.67 -0.08 1.78
C PRO A 93 13.69 -1.13 2.32
N LEU A 94 13.67 -1.34 3.64
CA LEU A 94 12.73 -2.25 4.29
C LEU A 94 11.30 -1.76 4.08
N TYR A 95 11.07 -0.47 4.28
CA TYR A 95 9.77 0.17 4.09
C TYR A 95 9.30 0.08 2.64
N ALA A 96 10.18 0.31 1.67
CA ALA A 96 9.89 0.16 0.25
C ALA A 96 9.47 -1.28 -0.08
N MET A 97 10.22 -2.27 0.41
CA MET A 97 9.93 -3.68 0.19
C MET A 97 8.57 -4.07 0.77
N ILE A 98 8.30 -3.71 2.03
CA ILE A 98 7.03 -4.04 2.69
C ILE A 98 5.87 -3.36 1.98
N PHE A 99 6.00 -2.08 1.63
CA PHE A 99 4.98 -1.36 0.89
C PHE A 99 4.71 -2.00 -0.46
N ALA A 100 5.75 -2.39 -1.21
CA ALA A 100 5.60 -3.09 -2.49
C ALA A 100 4.86 -4.43 -2.33
N LEU A 101 5.18 -5.22 -1.30
CA LEU A 101 4.47 -6.46 -0.99
C LEU A 101 2.98 -6.21 -0.69
N ILE A 102 2.67 -5.15 0.06
CA ILE A 102 1.28 -4.76 0.34
C ILE A 102 0.56 -4.35 -0.95
N VAL A 103 1.19 -3.52 -1.80
CA VAL A 103 0.64 -3.10 -3.10
C VAL A 103 0.27 -4.33 -3.93
N VAL A 104 1.21 -5.26 -4.09
CA VAL A 104 0.98 -6.51 -4.85
C VAL A 104 -0.19 -7.28 -4.24
N GLY A 105 -0.17 -7.52 -2.93
CA GLY A 105 -1.23 -8.25 -2.22
C GLY A 105 -2.61 -7.61 -2.39
N VAL A 106 -2.70 -6.29 -2.28
CA VAL A 106 -3.93 -5.51 -2.44
C VAL A 106 -4.46 -5.59 -3.88
N TYR A 107 -3.59 -5.50 -4.90
CA TYR A 107 -4.00 -5.64 -6.29
C TYR A 107 -4.54 -7.05 -6.59
N PHE A 108 -3.89 -8.10 -6.07
CA PHE A 108 -4.38 -9.47 -6.17
C PHE A 108 -5.70 -9.69 -5.42
N ALA A 109 -5.83 -9.16 -4.21
CA ALA A 109 -7.06 -9.24 -3.43
C ALA A 109 -8.21 -8.52 -4.16
N GLY A 110 -8.00 -7.29 -4.62
CA GLY A 110 -9.00 -6.51 -5.36
C GLY A 110 -9.45 -7.18 -6.66
N ALA A 111 -8.55 -7.87 -7.36
CA ALA A 111 -8.90 -8.65 -8.55
C ALA A 111 -9.86 -9.81 -8.25
N ARG A 112 -9.75 -10.42 -7.06
CA ARG A 112 -10.63 -11.53 -6.62
C ARG A 112 -11.91 -11.06 -5.95
N SER A 113 -11.90 -9.93 -5.25
CA SER A 113 -13.01 -9.50 -4.40
C SER A 113 -14.13 -8.75 -5.12
N ALA A 114 -13.90 -8.22 -6.33
CA ALA A 114 -14.90 -7.46 -7.07
C ALA A 114 -15.07 -7.98 -8.51
N PRO A 115 -16.29 -7.92 -9.08
CA PRO A 115 -16.53 -8.26 -10.47
C PRO A 115 -15.76 -7.32 -11.41
N GLY A 116 -15.65 -7.71 -12.69
CA GLY A 116 -15.11 -6.85 -13.73
C GLY A 116 -16.01 -5.63 -13.99
N PRO A 117 -15.56 -4.66 -14.81
CA PRO A 117 -16.37 -3.49 -15.12
C PRO A 117 -17.61 -3.86 -15.95
N ASP A 118 -18.78 -3.40 -15.51
CA ASP A 118 -20.06 -3.57 -16.21
C ASP A 118 -20.24 -2.52 -17.34
N GLY A 119 -19.28 -2.45 -18.26
CA GLY A 119 -19.32 -1.59 -19.44
C GLY A 119 -18.45 -0.32 -19.38
N LEU A 120 -18.51 0.47 -20.46
CA LEU A 120 -17.63 1.61 -20.70
C LEU A 120 -17.67 2.70 -19.61
N PRO A 121 -18.84 3.09 -19.04
CA PRO A 121 -18.87 4.10 -17.99
C PRO A 121 -18.06 3.68 -16.74
N ALA A 122 -18.12 2.40 -16.36
CA ALA A 122 -17.37 1.88 -15.22
C ALA A 122 -15.85 1.85 -15.48
N GLN A 123 -15.45 1.64 -16.74
CA GLN A 123 -14.04 1.71 -17.18
C GLN A 123 -13.53 3.15 -17.17
N ILE A 124 -14.30 4.10 -17.70
CA ILE A 124 -13.93 5.53 -17.71
C ILE A 124 -13.73 6.04 -16.28
N LEU A 125 -14.63 5.68 -15.35
CA LEU A 125 -14.48 6.02 -13.93
C LEU A 125 -13.25 5.36 -13.28
N GLY A 126 -12.75 4.26 -13.84
CA GLY A 126 -11.55 3.60 -13.37
C GLY A 126 -10.27 4.39 -13.67
N VAL A 127 -10.25 5.19 -14.74
CA VAL A 127 -9.09 6.01 -15.12
C VAL A 127 -8.67 6.97 -14.00
N PRO A 128 -9.51 7.88 -13.47
CA PRO A 128 -9.08 8.82 -12.44
C PRO A 128 -8.61 8.13 -11.16
N VAL A 129 -9.26 7.03 -10.75
CA VAL A 129 -8.84 6.27 -9.57
C VAL A 129 -7.50 5.56 -9.82
N GLY A 130 -7.31 5.01 -11.02
CA GLY A 130 -6.03 4.45 -11.47
C GLY A 130 -4.92 5.50 -11.44
N LEU A 131 -5.15 6.68 -11.99
CA LEU A 131 -4.18 7.80 -11.94
C LEU A 131 -3.80 8.14 -10.49
N MET A 132 -4.77 8.19 -9.57
CA MET A 132 -4.51 8.41 -8.14
C MET A 132 -3.66 7.29 -7.52
N ASN A 133 -3.96 6.02 -7.84
CA ASN A 133 -3.17 4.88 -7.38
C ASN A 133 -1.73 4.94 -7.91
N GLY A 134 -1.55 5.23 -9.20
CA GLY A 134 -0.24 5.40 -9.81
C GLY A 134 0.55 6.55 -9.20
N TYR A 135 -0.12 7.66 -8.90
CA TYR A 135 0.48 8.80 -8.22
C TYR A 135 0.97 8.45 -6.81
N LEU A 136 0.14 7.79 -6.00
CA LEU A 136 0.51 7.37 -4.64
C LEU A 136 1.68 6.37 -4.67
N LEU A 137 1.64 5.42 -5.60
CA LEU A 137 2.73 4.46 -5.77
C LEU A 137 4.03 5.15 -6.19
N ALA A 138 3.97 6.03 -7.19
CA ALA A 138 5.13 6.78 -7.66
C ALA A 138 5.74 7.64 -6.53
N TYR A 139 4.90 8.31 -5.73
CA TYR A 139 5.36 9.05 -4.57
C TYR A 139 6.02 8.14 -3.52
N ALA A 140 5.42 7.00 -3.19
CA ALA A 140 5.98 6.06 -2.23
C ALA A 140 7.32 5.49 -2.70
N LEU A 141 7.44 5.15 -3.99
CA LEU A 141 8.71 4.72 -4.59
C LEU A 141 9.77 5.83 -4.52
N LEU A 142 9.39 7.08 -4.81
CA LEU A 142 10.31 8.21 -4.67
C LEU A 142 10.72 8.46 -3.22
N ARG A 143 9.85 8.18 -2.26
CA ARG A 143 10.15 8.38 -0.85
C ARG A 143 11.07 7.29 -0.30
N TYR A 144 10.80 6.02 -0.62
CA TYR A 144 11.44 4.89 0.04
C TYR A 144 12.50 4.17 -0.82
N ALA A 145 12.36 4.18 -2.15
CA ALA A 145 13.28 3.44 -3.04
C ALA A 145 14.31 4.34 -3.71
N ALA A 146 13.95 5.57 -4.07
CA ALA A 146 14.86 6.49 -4.77
C ALA A 146 16.15 6.85 -4.00
N PRO A 147 16.13 7.08 -2.67
CA PRO A 147 17.36 7.35 -1.92
C PRO A 147 18.40 6.23 -2.05
N VAL A 148 17.94 4.98 -2.17
CA VAL A 148 18.79 3.79 -2.29
C VAL A 148 19.47 3.71 -3.65
N VAL A 149 18.76 4.11 -4.71
CA VAL A 149 19.20 3.90 -6.10
C VAL A 149 19.97 5.10 -6.65
N VAL A 150 19.58 6.31 -6.26
CA VAL A 150 20.05 7.56 -6.89
C VAL A 150 20.68 8.52 -5.86
N GLY A 151 20.63 8.20 -4.57
CA GLY A 151 21.12 9.07 -3.49
C GLY A 151 20.17 10.22 -3.13
N ASP A 152 20.62 11.11 -2.25
CA ASP A 152 19.80 12.17 -1.63
C ASP A 152 19.40 13.32 -2.58
N ASP A 153 19.99 13.38 -3.78
CA ASP A 153 19.77 14.44 -4.77
C ASP A 153 18.32 14.52 -5.28
N LEU A 154 17.49 13.51 -5.00
CA LEU A 154 16.07 13.48 -5.36
C LEU A 154 15.12 14.05 -4.31
N ALA A 155 15.64 14.52 -3.18
CA ALA A 155 14.83 15.10 -2.11
C ALA A 155 13.96 16.28 -2.60
N ALA A 156 14.46 17.11 -3.53
CA ALA A 156 13.69 18.22 -4.09
C ALA A 156 12.47 17.74 -4.90
N THR A 157 12.66 16.72 -5.74
CA THR A 157 11.56 16.12 -6.53
C THR A 157 10.55 15.42 -5.64
N ALA A 158 11.03 14.66 -4.64
CA ALA A 158 10.15 14.01 -3.66
C ALA A 158 9.31 15.03 -2.86
N ARG A 159 9.85 16.20 -2.53
CA ARG A 159 9.10 17.29 -1.88
C ARG A 159 8.03 17.89 -2.79
N LEU A 160 8.36 18.16 -4.05
CA LEU A 160 7.41 18.70 -5.03
C LEU A 160 6.24 17.74 -5.27
N VAL A 161 6.54 16.45 -5.48
CA VAL A 161 5.49 15.42 -5.56
C VAL A 161 4.79 15.31 -4.21
N GLY A 162 5.50 15.34 -3.09
CA GLY A 162 4.91 15.30 -1.75
C GLY A 162 3.87 16.37 -1.46
N GLN A 163 3.99 17.56 -2.06
CA GLN A 163 3.06 18.67 -1.85
C GLN A 163 1.62 18.31 -2.25
N TYR A 164 1.42 17.49 -3.29
CA TYR A 164 0.10 17.10 -3.76
C TYR A 164 -0.39 15.75 -3.18
N VAL A 165 0.42 15.09 -2.33
CA VAL A 165 0.00 13.87 -1.64
C VAL A 165 -1.20 14.12 -0.74
N THR A 166 -1.12 15.13 0.13
CA THR A 166 -2.19 15.43 1.08
C THR A 166 -3.55 15.63 0.42
N PRO A 167 -3.69 16.47 -0.64
CA PRO A 167 -4.97 16.60 -1.32
C PRO A 167 -5.42 15.30 -2.02
N VAL A 168 -4.51 14.52 -2.62
CA VAL A 168 -4.86 13.22 -3.23
C VAL A 168 -5.37 12.23 -2.18
N LEU A 169 -4.72 12.15 -1.02
CA LEU A 169 -5.16 11.32 0.10
C LEU A 169 -6.50 11.80 0.66
N ALA A 170 -6.70 13.12 0.79
CA ALA A 170 -7.97 13.68 1.26
C ALA A 170 -9.12 13.34 0.32
N VAL A 171 -8.94 13.53 -1.00
CA VAL A 171 -9.92 13.14 -2.02
C VAL A 171 -10.17 11.64 -1.97
N GLY A 172 -9.11 10.83 -1.93
CA GLY A 172 -9.20 9.38 -1.83
C GLY A 172 -10.00 8.93 -0.61
N ALA A 173 -9.71 9.49 0.57
CA ALA A 173 -10.42 9.20 1.81
C ALA A 173 -11.90 9.57 1.74
N VAL A 174 -12.24 10.75 1.20
CA VAL A 174 -13.63 11.19 1.02
C VAL A 174 -14.38 10.25 0.08
N VAL A 175 -13.77 9.85 -1.04
CA VAL A 175 -14.39 8.92 -2.00
C VAL A 175 -14.62 7.55 -1.37
N VAL A 176 -13.60 6.99 -0.69
CA VAL A 176 -13.72 5.70 0.02
C VAL A 176 -14.81 5.76 1.09
N ALA A 177 -14.83 6.80 1.92
CA ALA A 177 -15.82 6.96 2.97
C ALA A 177 -17.24 7.11 2.40
N GLY A 178 -17.42 7.92 1.34
CA GLY A 178 -18.69 8.09 0.66
C GLY A 178 -19.25 6.77 0.11
N LEU A 179 -18.40 5.94 -0.48
CA LEU A 179 -18.77 4.61 -0.99
C LEU A 179 -19.10 3.63 0.13
N ALA A 180 -18.33 3.62 1.20
CA ALA A 180 -18.62 2.80 2.38
C ALA A 180 -20.00 3.16 2.96
N LEU A 181 -20.32 4.45 3.07
CA LEU A 181 -21.63 4.92 3.54
C LEU A 181 -22.76 4.55 2.57
N ALA A 182 -22.56 4.69 1.25
CA ALA A 182 -23.56 4.35 0.25
C ALA A 182 -23.89 2.85 0.25
N THR A 183 -22.87 1.98 0.35
CA THR A 183 -23.04 0.52 0.42
C THR A 183 -23.76 0.08 1.70
N LEU A 184 -23.42 0.68 2.85
CA LEU A 184 -24.12 0.43 4.12
C LEU A 184 -25.61 0.83 4.04
N ARG A 185 -25.93 1.97 3.41
CA ARG A 185 -27.32 2.44 3.24
C ARG A 185 -28.13 1.55 2.30
N GLY A 186 -27.53 1.03 1.24
CA GLY A 186 -28.19 0.12 0.29
C GLY A 186 -28.66 -1.20 0.93
N LYS A 187 -27.84 -1.77 1.82
CA LYS A 187 -28.13 -3.04 2.53
C LYS A 187 -29.37 -2.95 3.43
N GLY A 188 -29.62 -1.78 4.04
CA GLY A 188 -30.79 -1.56 4.90
C GLY A 188 -32.14 -1.54 4.17
N ARG A 189 -32.17 -1.13 2.89
CA ARG A 189 -33.41 -1.08 2.10
C ARG A 189 -33.90 -2.46 1.66
N GLY A 190 -33.00 -3.39 1.34
CA GLY A 190 -33.36 -4.77 0.96
C GLY A 190 -34.02 -5.56 2.10
N ILE A 191 -33.56 -5.37 3.34
CA ILE A 191 -34.10 -6.08 4.52
C ILE A 191 -35.54 -5.63 4.84
N ARG A 192 -35.88 -4.35 4.63
CA ARG A 192 -37.25 -3.85 4.86
C ARG A 192 -38.24 -4.37 3.81
N LEU A 193 -37.85 -4.45 2.54
CA LEU A 193 -38.73 -4.95 1.48
C LEU A 193 -38.98 -6.47 1.62
N GLY A 194 -37.99 -7.26 2.05
CA GLY A 194 -38.15 -8.69 2.27
C GLY A 194 -39.08 -9.06 3.44
N ARG A 195 -39.13 -8.25 4.51
CA ARG A 195 -40.06 -8.48 5.64
C ARG A 195 -41.52 -8.15 5.30
N GLY A 196 -41.76 -7.13 4.47
CA GLY A 196 -43.12 -6.77 4.03
C GLY A 196 -43.75 -7.83 3.13
N ALA A 197 -42.96 -8.47 2.25
CA ALA A 197 -43.44 -9.50 1.34
C ALA A 197 -43.86 -10.81 2.05
N ARG A 198 -43.11 -11.25 3.08
CA ARG A 198 -43.46 -12.45 3.86
C ARG A 198 -44.70 -12.29 4.74
N ALA A 199 -45.05 -11.08 5.13
CA ALA A 199 -46.23 -10.83 5.94
C ALA A 199 -47.54 -10.97 5.13
N ARG A 200 -47.51 -10.80 3.80
CA ARG A 200 -48.70 -10.91 2.93
C ARG A 200 -48.98 -12.33 2.42
N SER A 201 -48.03 -13.25 2.50
CA SER A 201 -48.24 -14.63 2.00
C SER A 201 -48.76 -15.61 3.06
N ARG A 202 -49.18 -15.11 4.23
CA ARG A 202 -49.71 -15.91 5.35
C ARG A 202 -51.13 -15.50 5.77
N GLY A 203 -51.75 -14.59 5.01
CA GLY A 203 -53.14 -14.17 5.19
C GLY A 203 -54.01 -14.77 4.10
#